data_AF-A0A127SFT9-F1
#
_entry.id   AF-A0A127SFT9-F1
#
_cell.length_a   1.000
_cell.length_b   1.000
_cell.length_c   1.000
_cell.angle_alpha   90.00
_cell.angle_beta   90.00
_cell.angle_gamma   90.00
#
_symmetry.space_group_name_H-M   'P 1'
#
loop_
_entity.id
_entity.type
_entity.pdbx_description
1 polymer ?
#
loop_
_entity_poly.entity_id
_entity_poly.type
_entity_poly.pdbx_seq_one_letter_code
_entity_poly.pdbx_strand_id
1 'polypeptide(L)'
;MMQFTKIDINNWTRKEYFDHYFDNTPCTYSMTVKLDISKLKKDGKKLYPTLLYGVTTILNRHEEFRTALDKNGQVGVFSEMLPCYTIFHKETETFSSIWTEFTADYTEFLQNYQKDIDAYGERKGMFAKPNPPENTFPVSMIPWTS
;
A
#
# COMPACT_ATOMS: atom_id res chain seq x y z
N MET A 1 6.08 0.46 16.08
CA MET A 1 4.75 0.31 16.72
C MET A 1 3.81 1.22 15.96
N MET A 2 2.70 0.66 15.47
CA MET A 2 1.67 1.40 14.72
C MET A 2 1.09 2.53 15.59
N GLN A 3 1.35 3.78 15.22
CA GLN A 3 0.80 4.93 15.92
C GLN A 3 -0.26 5.57 15.03
N PHE A 4 -1.46 5.77 15.58
CA PHE A 4 -2.54 6.48 14.91
C PHE A 4 -2.79 7.80 15.65
N THR A 5 -2.51 8.91 14.97
CA THR A 5 -2.66 10.25 15.54
C THR A 5 -3.98 10.85 15.08
N LYS A 6 -4.89 11.08 16.02
CA LYS A 6 -6.19 11.69 15.72
C LYS A 6 -6.00 13.11 15.20
N ILE A 7 -6.77 13.45 14.16
CA ILE A 7 -6.83 14.81 13.65
C ILE A 7 -7.79 15.61 14.53
N ASP A 8 -7.36 16.80 14.96
CA ASP A 8 -8.27 17.77 15.57
C ASP A 8 -9.18 18.36 14.49
N ILE A 9 -10.35 17.74 14.33
CA ILE A 9 -11.30 18.09 13.26
C ILE A 9 -11.74 19.55 13.32
N ASN A 10 -11.79 20.15 14.51
CA ASN A 10 -12.25 21.53 14.68
C ASN A 10 -11.25 22.56 14.14
N ASN A 11 -9.97 22.18 14.09
CA ASN A 11 -8.88 23.02 13.57
C ASN A 11 -8.32 22.49 12.24
N TRP A 12 -8.95 21.46 11.64
CA TRP A 12 -8.48 20.88 10.40
C TRP A 12 -8.93 21.71 9.20
N THR A 13 -7.96 22.23 8.45
CA THR A 13 -8.21 23.06 7.26
C THR A 13 -9.05 22.37 6.19
N ARG A 14 -9.09 21.03 6.20
CA ARG A 14 -9.88 20.22 5.25
C ARG A 14 -11.24 19.78 5.78
N LYS A 15 -11.67 20.21 6.97
CA LYS A 15 -12.94 19.79 7.59
C LYS A 15 -14.13 19.89 6.65
N GLU A 16 -14.36 21.07 6.06
CA GLU A 16 -15.52 21.30 5.18
C GLU A 16 -15.52 20.34 3.98
N TYR A 17 -14.35 20.13 3.37
CA TYR A 17 -14.19 19.22 2.23
C TYR A 17 -14.34 17.75 2.64
N PHE A 18 -13.80 17.39 3.81
CA PHE A 18 -13.96 16.05 4.36
C PHE A 18 -15.44 15.75 4.60
N ASP A 19 -16.16 16.61 5.33
CA ASP A 19 -17.60 16.44 5.59
C ASP A 19 -18.39 16.35 4.28
N HIS A 20 -18.06 17.18 3.27
CA HIS A 20 -18.72 17.13 1.97
C HIS A 20 -18.50 15.81 1.23
N TYR A 21 -17.24 15.37 1.07
CA TYR A 21 -16.91 14.18 0.27
C TYR A 21 -17.00 12.86 1.05
N PHE A 22 -17.08 12.91 2.38
CA PHE A 22 -17.24 11.73 3.21
C PHE A 22 -18.72 11.41 3.47
N ASP A 23 -19.55 12.40 3.81
CA ASP A 23 -20.95 12.17 4.19
C ASP A 23 -21.95 12.58 3.10
N ASN A 24 -21.80 13.77 2.51
CA ASN A 24 -22.83 14.37 1.66
C ASN A 24 -22.79 13.85 0.22
N THR A 25 -21.58 13.77 -0.36
CA THR A 25 -21.34 13.35 -1.74
C THR A 25 -20.14 12.39 -1.83
N PRO A 26 -20.26 11.15 -1.33
CA PRO A 26 -19.19 10.16 -1.42
C PRO A 26 -18.75 9.93 -2.86
N CYS A 27 -17.47 10.17 -3.16
CA CYS A 27 -16.92 9.95 -4.49
C CYS A 27 -15.43 9.57 -4.48
N THR A 28 -15.00 8.91 -5.55
CA THR A 28 -13.60 8.53 -5.80
C THR A 28 -13.23 8.83 -7.24
N TYR A 29 -11.95 9.11 -7.50
CA TYR A 29 -11.43 9.29 -8.86
C TYR A 29 -10.23 8.37 -9.11
N SER A 30 -9.97 8.09 -10.38
CA SER A 30 -8.80 7.32 -10.82
C SER A 30 -8.11 8.04 -11.97
N MET A 31 -6.78 7.96 -12.02
CA MET A 31 -5.98 8.45 -13.15
C MET A 31 -4.91 7.43 -13.52
N THR A 32 -4.61 7.36 -14.82
CA THR A 32 -3.57 6.49 -15.36
C THR A 32 -2.48 7.35 -16.00
N VAL A 33 -1.22 7.07 -15.66
CA VAL A 33 -0.05 7.72 -16.25
C VAL A 33 0.92 6.69 -16.78
N LYS A 34 1.59 7.02 -17.89
CA LYS A 34 2.71 6.23 -18.40
C LYS A 34 3.98 6.64 -17.65
N LEU A 35 4.50 5.75 -16.82
CA LEU A 35 5.72 5.98 -16.06
C LEU A 35 6.94 5.45 -16.82
N ASP A 36 7.95 6.29 -17.04
CA ASP A 36 9.23 5.83 -17.59
C ASP A 36 10.04 5.09 -16.52
N ILE A 37 10.22 3.79 -16.72
CA ILE A 37 10.98 2.88 -15.84
C ILE A 37 12.31 2.44 -16.45
N SER A 38 12.78 3.09 -17.52
CA SER A 38 13.98 2.67 -18.28
C SER A 38 15.23 2.58 -17.40
N LYS A 39 15.40 3.52 -16.47
CA LYS A 39 16.51 3.51 -15.51
C LYS A 39 16.47 2.29 -14.58
N LEU A 40 15.29 1.94 -14.06
CA LEU A 40 15.13 0.78 -13.18
C LEU A 40 15.51 -0.53 -13.90
N LYS A 41 15.12 -0.65 -15.18
CA LYS A 41 15.48 -1.79 -16.03
C LYS A 41 16.98 -1.85 -16.29
N LYS A 42 17.60 -0.71 -16.62
CA LYS A 42 19.04 -0.61 -16.87
C LYS A 42 19.87 -1.03 -15.65
N ASP A 43 19.42 -0.66 -14.45
CA ASP A 43 20.08 -0.98 -13.19
C ASP A 43 19.86 -2.45 -12.74
N GLY A 44 19.15 -3.27 -13.53
CA GLY A 44 18.93 -4.70 -13.23
C GLY A 44 18.06 -4.97 -12.00
N LYS A 45 17.26 -3.98 -11.56
CA LYS A 45 16.45 -4.11 -10.34
C LYS A 45 15.23 -5.00 -10.57
N LYS A 46 14.88 -5.83 -9.57
CA LYS A 46 13.62 -6.60 -9.55
C LYS A 46 12.43 -5.64 -9.55
N LEU A 47 11.73 -5.53 -10.67
CA LEU A 47 10.76 -4.45 -10.91
C LEU A 47 9.68 -4.34 -9.82
N TYR A 48 9.01 -5.45 -9.48
CA TYR A 48 7.87 -5.39 -8.57
C TYR A 48 8.23 -4.91 -7.15
N PRO A 49 9.19 -5.52 -6.42
CA PRO A 49 9.57 -5.03 -5.10
C PRO A 49 10.19 -3.63 -5.14
N THR A 50 10.87 -3.23 -6.22
CA THR A 50 11.35 -1.86 -6.37
C THR A 50 10.21 -0.84 -6.50
N LEU A 51 9.17 -1.17 -7.26
CA LEU A 51 7.98 -0.31 -7.38
C LEU A 51 7.20 -0.25 -6.07
N LEU A 52 7.05 -1.39 -5.36
CA LEU A 52 6.44 -1.45 -4.03
C LEU A 52 7.16 -0.53 -3.04
N TYR A 53 8.50 -0.60 -3.00
CA TYR A 53 9.31 0.30 -2.18
C TYR A 53 9.06 1.78 -2.54
N GLY A 54 9.10 2.10 -3.83
CA GLY A 54 8.94 3.46 -4.32
C GLY A 54 7.58 4.07 -3.96
N VAL A 55 6.49 3.34 -4.21
CA VAL A 55 5.14 3.81 -3.89
C VAL A 55 4.95 3.94 -2.38
N THR A 56 5.36 2.93 -1.59
CA THR A 56 5.28 2.96 -0.12
C THR A 56 6.05 4.14 0.46
N THR A 57 7.24 4.43 -0.09
CA THR A 57 8.06 5.57 0.33
C THR A 57 7.33 6.90 0.14
N ILE A 58 6.62 7.06 -0.98
CA ILE A 58 5.85 8.28 -1.23
C ILE A 58 4.62 8.35 -0.33
N LEU A 59 3.84 7.27 -0.18
CA LEU A 59 2.70 7.27 0.77
C LEU A 59 3.15 7.65 2.19
N ASN A 60 4.31 7.18 2.63
CA ASN A 60 4.83 7.48 3.96
C ASN A 60 5.36 8.91 4.14
N ARG A 61 5.54 9.68 3.06
CA ARG A 61 5.96 11.10 3.13
C ARG A 61 4.79 12.08 3.21
N HIS A 62 3.58 11.63 2.88
CA HIS A 62 2.40 12.47 2.69
C HIS A 62 1.29 12.00 3.62
N GLU A 63 0.72 12.89 4.43
CA GLU A 63 -0.30 12.50 5.42
C GLU A 63 -1.61 12.08 4.77
N GLU A 64 -1.96 12.69 3.63
CA GLU A 64 -3.22 12.48 2.92
C GLU A 64 -3.40 11.04 2.41
N PHE A 65 -2.30 10.30 2.24
CA PHE A 65 -2.33 8.86 1.89
C PHE A 65 -2.32 7.93 3.10
N ARG A 66 -2.22 8.49 4.31
CA ARG A 66 -2.20 7.77 5.59
C ARG A 66 -3.39 8.13 6.48
N THR A 67 -4.24 9.05 6.03
CA THR A 67 -5.48 9.41 6.71
C THR A 67 -6.50 8.29 6.61
N ALA A 68 -7.05 7.89 7.76
CA ALA A 68 -8.05 6.83 7.87
C ALA A 68 -9.01 7.13 9.02
N LEU A 69 -10.04 6.29 9.17
CA LEU A 69 -10.89 6.25 10.35
C LEU A 69 -10.43 5.16 11.30
N ASP A 70 -10.44 5.44 12.60
CA ASP A 70 -10.29 4.41 13.61
C ASP A 70 -11.58 3.58 13.79
N LYS A 71 -11.50 2.54 14.61
CA LYS A 71 -12.64 1.66 14.95
C LYS A 71 -13.85 2.37 15.57
N ASN A 72 -13.70 3.60 16.04
CA ASN A 72 -14.79 4.41 16.59
C ASN A 72 -15.29 5.47 15.59
N GLY A 73 -14.82 5.43 14.33
CA GLY A 73 -15.17 6.38 13.28
C GLY A 73 -14.44 7.74 13.41
N GLN A 74 -13.36 7.82 14.19
CA GLN A 74 -12.61 9.07 14.34
C GLN A 74 -11.50 9.17 13.31
N VAL A 75 -11.42 10.32 12.63
CA VAL A 75 -10.40 10.58 11.61
C VAL A 75 -9.03 10.83 12.24
N GLY A 76 -8.00 10.25 11.62
CA GLY A 76 -6.61 10.39 12.06
C GLY A 76 -5.65 9.88 11.01
N VAL A 77 -4.36 9.90 11.34
CA VAL A 77 -3.26 9.60 10.43
C VAL A 77 -2.41 8.48 11.02
N PHE A 78 -2.21 7.40 10.28
CA PHE A 78 -1.25 6.37 10.65
C PHE A 78 0.17 6.89 10.51
N SER A 79 1.08 6.54 11.43
CA SER A 79 2.50 6.93 11.38
C SER A 79 3.23 6.41 10.15
N GLU A 80 2.77 5.27 9.64
CA GLU A 80 3.31 4.61 8.47
C GLU A 80 2.24 3.76 7.79
N MET A 81 2.47 3.39 6.54
CA MET A 81 1.67 2.51 5.72
C MET A 81 2.54 1.38 5.17
N LEU A 82 1.93 0.23 4.98
CA LEU A 82 2.57 -1.01 4.55
C LEU A 82 1.96 -1.49 3.21
N PRO A 83 2.77 -1.92 2.23
CA PRO A 83 2.23 -2.44 0.98
C PRO A 83 1.58 -3.81 1.20
N CYS A 84 0.35 -3.97 0.72
CA CYS A 84 -0.34 -5.24 0.58
C CYS A 84 -0.54 -5.53 -0.90
N TYR A 85 0.07 -6.59 -1.41
CA TYR A 85 0.30 -6.79 -2.83
C TYR A 85 -0.01 -8.20 -3.32
N THR A 86 -0.26 -8.33 -4.62
CA THR A 86 -0.75 -9.57 -5.23
C THR A 86 0.37 -10.49 -5.71
N ILE A 87 0.19 -11.80 -5.51
CA ILE A 87 1.01 -12.89 -6.05
C ILE A 87 0.13 -13.77 -6.93
N PHE A 88 0.58 -14.06 -8.16
CA PHE A 88 -0.18 -14.84 -9.13
C PHE A 88 0.26 -16.31 -9.13
N HIS A 89 -0.71 -17.22 -8.97
CA HIS A 89 -0.53 -18.67 -8.89
C HIS A 89 -0.82 -19.32 -10.24
N LYS A 90 0.22 -19.43 -11.08
CA LYS A 90 0.10 -19.90 -12.47
C LYS A 90 -0.66 -21.22 -12.65
N GLU A 91 -0.45 -22.19 -11.75
CA GLU A 91 -1.07 -23.52 -11.84
C GLU A 91 -2.60 -23.49 -11.72
N THR A 92 -3.12 -22.51 -10.99
CA THR A 92 -4.55 -22.42 -10.66
C THR A 92 -5.21 -21.20 -11.28
N GLU A 93 -4.42 -20.35 -11.95
CA GLU A 93 -4.85 -19.07 -12.50
C GLU A 93 -5.56 -18.17 -11.45
N THR A 94 -5.19 -18.33 -10.17
CA THR A 94 -5.67 -17.51 -9.05
C THR A 94 -4.60 -16.56 -8.55
N PHE A 95 -4.94 -15.71 -7.58
CA PHE A 95 -3.97 -14.85 -6.90
C PHE A 95 -4.19 -14.86 -5.39
N SER A 96 -3.16 -14.42 -4.66
CA SER A 96 -3.16 -14.17 -3.23
C SER A 96 -2.69 -12.76 -2.92
N SER A 97 -3.14 -12.20 -1.81
CA SER A 97 -2.58 -10.99 -1.22
C SER A 97 -1.64 -11.34 -0.06
N ILE A 98 -0.48 -10.70 -0.05
CA ILE A 98 0.48 -10.71 1.08
C ILE A 98 0.91 -9.27 1.37
N TRP A 99 1.50 -9.03 2.54
CA TRP A 99 1.96 -7.70 2.94
C TRP A 99 3.37 -7.78 3.48
N THR A 100 4.14 -6.69 3.35
CA THR A 100 5.54 -6.64 3.83
C THR A 100 5.74 -5.46 4.77
N GLU A 101 6.49 -5.68 5.84
CA GLU A 101 6.92 -4.61 6.74
C GLU A 101 7.80 -3.60 5.99
N PHE A 102 7.44 -2.32 6.10
CA PHE A 102 8.16 -1.26 5.45
C PHE A 102 9.35 -0.81 6.29
N THR A 103 10.44 -0.48 5.61
CA THR A 103 11.61 0.19 6.17
C THR A 103 12.12 1.17 5.14
N ALA A 104 12.66 2.29 5.61
CA ALA A 104 13.23 3.31 4.74
C ALA A 104 14.56 2.86 4.10
N ASP A 105 15.19 1.81 4.63
CA ASP A 105 16.34 1.19 3.97
C ASP A 105 15.88 0.27 2.83
N TYR A 106 16.28 0.61 1.61
CA TYR A 106 15.88 -0.13 0.42
C TYR A 106 16.32 -1.60 0.46
N THR A 107 17.53 -1.88 0.93
CA THR A 107 18.09 -3.23 0.96
C THR A 107 17.36 -4.09 1.99
N GLU A 108 17.10 -3.53 3.18
CA GLU A 108 16.33 -4.19 4.23
C GLU A 108 14.88 -4.45 3.76
N PHE A 109 14.26 -3.50 3.06
CA PHE A 109 12.92 -3.70 2.49
C PHE A 109 12.90 -4.88 1.51
N LEU A 110 13.90 -4.96 0.62
CA LEU A 110 14.02 -6.10 -0.31
C LEU A 110 14.20 -7.43 0.42
N GLN A 111 14.93 -7.45 1.53
CA GLN A 111 15.10 -8.64 2.35
C GLN A 111 13.79 -9.05 3.02
N ASN A 112 13.03 -8.09 3.57
CA ASN A 112 11.72 -8.35 4.17
C ASN A 112 10.73 -8.89 3.14
N TYR A 113 10.68 -8.26 1.96
CA TYR A 113 9.89 -8.74 0.83
C TYR A 113 10.25 -10.19 0.45
N GLN A 114 11.55 -10.50 0.30
CA GLN A 114 11.97 -11.83 -0.11
C GLN A 114 11.62 -12.89 0.95
N LYS A 115 11.80 -12.57 2.25
CA LYS A 115 11.37 -13.46 3.34
C LYS A 115 9.87 -13.77 3.27
N ASP A 116 9.04 -12.76 2.98
CA ASP A 116 7.59 -12.94 2.84
C ASP A 116 7.23 -13.78 1.60
N ILE A 117 7.92 -13.57 0.48
CA ILE A 117 7.75 -14.41 -0.72
C ILE A 117 8.12 -15.86 -0.42
N ASP A 118 9.25 -16.11 0.24
CA ASP A 118 9.72 -17.46 0.53
C ASP A 118 8.77 -18.17 1.50
N ALA A 119 8.21 -17.44 2.46
CA ALA A 119 7.31 -18.00 3.47
C ALA A 119 5.86 -18.20 3.00
N TYR A 120 5.36 -17.31 2.14
CA TYR A 120 3.92 -17.22 1.81
C TYR A 120 3.62 -17.20 0.30
N GLY A 121 4.60 -17.03 -0.58
CA GLY A 121 4.40 -16.84 -2.01
C GLY A 121 3.73 -18.01 -2.73
N GLU A 122 3.94 -19.24 -2.26
CA GLU A 122 3.30 -20.46 -2.80
C GLU A 122 2.00 -20.84 -2.07
N ARG A 123 1.63 -20.10 -1.01
CA ARG A 123 0.40 -20.38 -0.28
C ARG A 123 -0.79 -19.83 -1.06
N LYS A 124 -1.73 -20.71 -1.40
CA LYS A 124 -2.97 -20.37 -2.11
C LYS A 124 -4.02 -19.83 -1.12
N GLY A 125 -4.94 -19.00 -1.62
CA GLY A 125 -6.02 -18.38 -0.85
C GLY A 125 -5.95 -16.86 -0.86
N MET A 126 -7.08 -16.17 -0.60
CA MET A 126 -7.15 -14.71 -0.77
C MET A 126 -6.12 -13.94 0.07
N PHE A 127 -5.91 -14.34 1.33
CA PHE A 127 -4.95 -13.72 2.25
C PHE A 127 -3.90 -14.75 2.68
N ALA A 128 -2.84 -14.89 1.89
CA ALA A 128 -1.83 -15.94 2.09
C ALA A 128 -0.92 -15.67 3.30
N LYS A 129 -0.62 -14.39 3.57
CA LYS A 129 0.02 -13.96 4.82
C LYS A 129 -1.08 -13.49 5.77
N PRO A 130 -1.27 -14.16 6.93
CA PRO A 130 -2.36 -13.85 7.85
C PRO A 130 -2.17 -12.48 8.52
N ASN A 131 -3.24 -12.00 9.15
CA ASN A 131 -3.25 -10.82 10.02
C ASN A 131 -2.64 -9.56 9.36
N PRO A 132 -3.16 -9.11 8.21
CA PRO A 132 -2.72 -7.83 7.63
C PRO A 132 -2.94 -6.70 8.63
N PRO A 133 -1.93 -5.82 8.83
CA PRO A 133 -2.09 -4.61 9.64
C PRO A 133 -3.17 -3.68 9.06
N GLU A 134 -3.83 -2.92 9.94
CA GLU A 134 -4.88 -1.96 9.53
C GLU A 134 -4.33 -0.88 8.59
N ASN A 135 -3.07 -0.48 8.78
CA ASN A 135 -2.36 0.52 7.99
C ASN A 135 -1.74 -0.06 6.71
N THR A 136 -2.48 -0.88 5.97
CA THR A 136 -2.04 -1.40 4.67
C THR A 136 -2.72 -0.67 3.52
N PHE A 137 -2.07 -0.67 2.35
CA PHE A 137 -2.68 -0.18 1.11
C PHE A 137 -2.50 -1.20 -0.03
N PRO A 138 -3.48 -1.35 -0.92
CA PRO A 138 -3.44 -2.36 -1.97
C PRO A 138 -2.52 -1.95 -3.13
N VAL A 139 -1.71 -2.88 -3.62
CA VAL A 139 -0.95 -2.75 -4.87
C VAL A 139 -1.13 -4.01 -5.71
N SER A 140 -1.59 -3.88 -6.94
CA SER A 140 -1.70 -5.02 -7.87
C SER A 140 -0.76 -4.87 -9.06
N MET A 141 -0.49 -5.99 -9.74
CA MET A 141 0.26 -6.03 -10.99
C MET A 141 -0.50 -6.86 -12.02
N ILE A 142 -0.68 -6.28 -13.21
CA ILE A 142 -1.30 -6.94 -14.36
C ILE A 142 -0.25 -7.03 -15.48
N PRO A 143 0.65 -8.03 -15.45
CA PRO A 143 1.84 -8.05 -16.31
C PRO A 143 1.56 -8.47 -17.76
N TRP A 144 0.30 -8.78 -18.10
CA TRP A 144 -0.12 -9.37 -19.38
C TRP A 144 -0.84 -8.38 -20.31
N THR A 145 -0.94 -7.10 -19.96
CA THR A 145 -1.57 -6.06 -20.79
C THR A 145 -0.81 -4.73 -20.72
N SER A 146 -1.13 -3.77 -21.60
CA SER A 146 -0.52 -2.43 -21.69
C SER A 146 -1.54 -1.36 -22.06
#